data_AF-A0A956QJZ5-F1
#
_entry.id   AF-A0A956QJZ5-F1
#
_cell.length_a   1.000
_cell.length_b   1.000
_cell.length_c   1.000
_cell.angle_alpha   90.00
_cell.angle_beta   90.00
_cell.angle_gamma   90.00
#
_symmetry.space_group_name_H-M   'P 1'
#
loop_
_entity.id
_entity.type
_entity.pdbx_description
1 polymer ?
#
loop_
_entity_poly.entity_id
_entity_poly.type
_entity_poly.pdbx_seq_one_letter_code
_entity_poly.pdbx_strand_id
1 'polypeptide(L)'
;LTDKQGKDLGVEVHGKLTPAQQAQLRKAIQDLPPALRKYARSIAVVDNLGKQGTRHNGHTRWNSYTEGKTDSKGRIALDRRVLKDPKKLFETLAHEAGHGLQADKAPKLGPEWGKKSVSGYGNTNPREDYAETVAYVAKNWKSLVKGGHGGLLRTARQPIPGAGNRSLDINRRPSATKILQVLRAMGWQSSGQN
;
A
#
# COMPACT_ATOMS: atom_id res chain seq x y z
N LEU A 1 9.87 -13.89 -10.76
CA LEU A 1 9.68 -12.80 -11.76
C LEU A 1 11.03 -12.15 -11.99
N THR A 2 11.47 -11.88 -13.21
CA THR A 2 12.75 -11.19 -13.46
C THR A 2 12.56 -9.70 -13.76
N ASP A 3 13.57 -8.87 -13.54
CA ASP A 3 13.59 -7.44 -13.90
C ASP A 3 13.78 -7.22 -15.41
N LYS A 4 14.02 -5.98 -15.85
CA LYS A 4 14.23 -5.66 -17.28
C LYS A 4 15.58 -6.17 -17.81
N GLN A 5 16.50 -6.49 -16.91
CA GLN A 5 17.85 -6.97 -17.17
C GLN A 5 17.96 -8.49 -16.98
N GLY A 6 16.83 -9.18 -16.74
CA GLY A 6 16.79 -10.62 -16.53
C GLY A 6 17.15 -11.07 -15.11
N LYS A 7 17.40 -10.15 -14.17
CA LYS A 7 17.70 -10.49 -12.77
C LYS A 7 16.45 -10.93 -12.04
N ASP A 8 16.50 -12.05 -11.32
CA ASP A 8 15.37 -12.49 -10.53
C ASP A 8 15.04 -11.50 -9.40
N LEU A 9 13.75 -11.18 -9.28
CA LEU A 9 13.20 -10.36 -8.20
C LEU A 9 12.90 -11.20 -6.95
N GLY A 10 13.01 -12.52 -7.02
CA GLY A 10 12.64 -13.43 -5.93
C GLY A 10 11.14 -13.37 -5.61
N VAL A 11 10.32 -13.14 -6.66
CA VAL A 11 8.86 -13.06 -6.56
C VAL A 11 8.22 -14.24 -7.27
N GLU A 12 7.49 -15.04 -6.50
CA GLU A 12 6.62 -16.10 -6.97
C GLU A 12 5.25 -15.52 -7.32
N VAL A 13 4.77 -15.83 -8.53
CA VAL A 13 3.43 -15.43 -8.97
C VAL A 13 2.62 -16.66 -9.31
N HIS A 14 1.50 -16.82 -8.63
CA HIS A 14 0.56 -17.91 -8.84
C HIS A 14 -0.64 -17.40 -9.64
N GLY A 15 -0.90 -18.02 -10.79
CA GLY A 15 -1.98 -17.63 -11.71
C GLY A 15 -1.46 -17.32 -13.11
N LYS A 16 -2.24 -17.67 -14.14
CA LYS A 16 -1.89 -17.40 -15.54
C LYS A 16 -1.99 -15.90 -15.82
N LEU A 17 -0.89 -15.26 -16.18
CA LEU A 17 -0.83 -13.85 -16.58
C LEU A 17 -0.46 -13.72 -18.06
N THR A 18 -1.00 -12.71 -18.73
CA THR A 18 -0.50 -12.31 -20.05
C THR A 18 0.87 -11.60 -19.92
N PRO A 19 1.68 -11.52 -20.98
CA PRO A 19 2.96 -10.79 -20.93
C PRO A 19 2.80 -9.32 -20.49
N ALA A 20 1.71 -8.66 -20.91
CA ALA A 20 1.40 -7.29 -20.51
C ALA A 20 1.10 -7.19 -19.00
N GLN A 21 0.29 -8.11 -18.46
CA GLN A 21 -0.02 -8.17 -17.03
C GLN A 21 1.24 -8.45 -16.19
N GLN A 22 2.09 -9.37 -16.67
CA GLN A 22 3.36 -9.68 -16.03
C GLN A 22 4.29 -8.46 -16.01
N ALA A 23 4.36 -7.70 -17.11
CA ALA A 23 5.15 -6.48 -17.19
C ALA A 23 4.64 -5.38 -16.25
N GLN A 24 3.31 -5.21 -16.13
CA GLN A 24 2.70 -4.27 -15.19
C GLN A 24 2.97 -4.65 -13.74
N LEU A 25 2.77 -5.91 -13.37
CA LEU A 25 3.04 -6.43 -12.03
C LEU A 25 4.51 -6.26 -11.65
N ARG A 26 5.42 -6.64 -12.56
CA ARG A 26 6.86 -6.44 -12.40
C ARG A 26 7.19 -4.96 -12.14
N LYS A 27 6.64 -4.07 -12.96
CA LYS A 27 6.88 -2.63 -12.82
C LYS A 27 6.38 -2.11 -11.47
N ALA A 28 5.18 -2.50 -11.05
CA ALA A 28 4.63 -2.09 -9.76
C ALA A 28 5.51 -2.54 -8.58
N ILE A 29 6.00 -3.78 -8.59
CA ILE A 29 6.92 -4.31 -7.57
C ILE A 29 8.24 -3.53 -7.56
N GLN A 30 8.79 -3.22 -8.74
CA GLN A 30 10.03 -2.44 -8.84
C GLN A 30 9.86 -1.00 -8.34
N ASP A 31 8.70 -0.41 -8.57
CA ASP A 31 8.40 0.95 -8.12
C ASP A 31 8.15 1.02 -6.60
N LEU A 32 7.88 -0.12 -5.93
CA LEU A 32 7.79 -0.16 -4.47
C LEU A 32 9.13 0.26 -3.83
N PRO A 33 9.08 1.02 -2.72
CA PRO A 33 10.25 1.27 -1.90
C PRO A 33 10.95 -0.04 -1.49
N PRO A 34 12.29 -0.08 -1.43
CA PRO A 34 13.04 -1.30 -1.17
C PRO A 34 12.57 -2.08 0.07
N ALA A 35 12.24 -1.37 1.15
CA ALA A 35 11.77 -1.98 2.40
C ALA A 35 10.43 -2.74 2.27
N LEU A 36 9.59 -2.38 1.30
CA LEU A 36 8.29 -3.04 1.08
C LEU A 36 8.39 -4.27 0.17
N ARG A 37 9.39 -4.33 -0.71
CA ARG A 37 9.52 -5.41 -1.71
C ARG A 37 9.56 -6.80 -1.09
N LYS A 38 10.11 -6.94 0.13
CA LYS A 38 10.15 -8.22 0.84
C LYS A 38 8.78 -8.76 1.24
N TYR A 39 7.76 -7.90 1.35
CA TYR A 39 6.38 -8.30 1.63
C TYR A 39 5.54 -8.53 0.38
N ALA A 40 6.14 -8.39 -0.82
CA ALA A 40 5.50 -8.66 -2.10
C ALA A 40 6.20 -9.81 -2.86
N ARG A 41 6.69 -10.81 -2.11
CA ARG A 41 7.46 -11.96 -2.65
C ARG A 41 6.62 -13.13 -3.14
N SER A 42 5.37 -13.24 -2.70
CA SER A 42 4.45 -14.28 -3.16
C SER A 42 3.11 -13.63 -3.46
N ILE A 43 2.71 -13.68 -4.73
CA ILE A 43 1.52 -12.99 -5.24
C ILE A 43 0.63 -14.01 -5.95
N ALA A 44 -0.57 -14.22 -5.44
CA ALA A 44 -1.59 -15.01 -6.13
C ALA A 44 -2.54 -14.06 -6.88
N VAL A 45 -2.67 -14.22 -8.20
CA VAL A 45 -3.65 -13.48 -8.99
C VAL A 45 -4.86 -14.35 -9.25
N VAL A 46 -6.02 -13.89 -8.78
CA VAL A 46 -7.30 -14.61 -8.88
C VAL A 46 -8.34 -13.78 -9.62
N ASP A 47 -9.32 -14.44 -10.24
CA ASP A 47 -10.31 -13.76 -11.07
C ASP A 47 -11.37 -12.99 -10.26
N ASN A 48 -11.58 -13.39 -9.00
CA ASN A 48 -12.52 -12.76 -8.09
C ASN A 48 -12.12 -13.02 -6.64
N LEU A 49 -11.74 -11.96 -5.91
CA LEU A 49 -11.51 -12.04 -4.45
C LEU A 49 -12.80 -11.90 -3.61
N GLY A 50 -13.93 -11.74 -4.28
CA GLY A 50 -15.22 -11.48 -3.66
C GLY A 50 -15.52 -9.99 -3.54
N LYS A 51 -16.48 -9.69 -2.68
CA LYS A 51 -16.96 -8.34 -2.41
C LYS A 51 -16.62 -7.96 -0.97
N GLN A 52 -16.47 -6.66 -0.74
CA GLN A 52 -16.36 -6.07 0.58
C GLN A 52 -17.60 -5.22 0.84
N GLY A 53 -18.05 -5.23 2.10
CA GLY A 53 -19.30 -4.60 2.48
C GLY A 53 -19.30 -4.17 3.93
N THR A 54 -20.10 -3.17 4.23
CA THR A 54 -20.35 -2.74 5.61
C THR A 54 -21.59 -3.46 6.14
N ARG A 55 -21.52 -3.91 7.40
CA ARG A 55 -22.72 -4.38 8.11
C ARG A 55 -23.49 -3.17 8.62
N HIS A 56 -24.78 -3.11 8.30
CA HIS A 56 -25.71 -2.13 8.80
C HIS A 56 -27.00 -2.84 9.22
N ASN A 57 -27.38 -2.75 10.50
CA ASN A 57 -28.55 -3.40 11.09
C ASN A 57 -28.69 -4.90 10.73
N GLY A 58 -27.62 -5.68 10.87
CA GLY A 58 -27.64 -7.12 10.59
C GLY A 58 -27.53 -7.50 9.09
N HIS A 59 -27.63 -6.55 8.17
CA HIS A 59 -27.49 -6.78 6.73
C HIS A 59 -26.13 -6.30 6.21
N THR A 60 -25.49 -7.10 5.36
CA THR A 60 -24.27 -6.69 4.65
C THR A 60 -24.64 -5.91 3.40
N ARG A 61 -24.27 -4.63 3.36
CA ARG A 61 -24.30 -3.84 2.12
C ARG A 61 -22.96 -3.99 1.42
N TRP A 62 -22.95 -4.66 0.27
CA TRP A 62 -21.76 -4.79 -0.56
C TRP A 62 -21.48 -3.47 -1.27
N ASN A 63 -20.37 -2.83 -0.93
CA ASN A 63 -20.07 -1.47 -1.40
C ASN A 63 -19.01 -1.46 -2.50
N SER A 64 -18.16 -2.49 -2.56
CA SER A 64 -17.12 -2.62 -3.60
C SER A 64 -16.58 -4.05 -3.70
N TYR A 65 -15.69 -4.29 -4.66
CA TYR A 65 -14.97 -5.55 -4.77
C TYR A 65 -13.72 -5.53 -3.92
N THR A 66 -13.31 -6.69 -3.41
CA THR A 66 -12.02 -6.85 -2.74
C THR A 66 -10.92 -6.82 -3.80
N GLU A 67 -9.92 -5.96 -3.63
CA GLU A 67 -8.88 -5.72 -4.63
C GLU A 67 -7.59 -6.45 -4.32
N GLY A 68 -7.29 -6.58 -3.03
CA GLY A 68 -6.15 -7.29 -2.49
C GLY A 68 -6.51 -7.95 -1.16
N LYS A 69 -5.69 -8.92 -0.74
CA LYS A 69 -5.70 -9.46 0.61
C LYS A 69 -4.34 -10.03 0.97
N THR A 70 -3.84 -9.68 2.14
CA THR A 70 -2.59 -10.24 2.68
C THR A 70 -2.87 -11.24 3.78
N ASP A 71 -2.16 -12.37 3.77
CA ASP A 71 -2.24 -13.35 4.85
C ASP A 71 -1.17 -13.13 5.94
N SER A 72 -1.23 -13.92 7.01
CA SER A 72 -0.28 -13.83 8.13
C SER A 72 1.17 -14.18 7.75
N LYS A 73 1.40 -14.78 6.58
CA LYS A 73 2.72 -15.12 6.05
C LYS A 73 3.22 -14.06 5.05
N GLY A 74 2.48 -12.98 4.86
CA GLY A 74 2.83 -11.90 3.91
C GLY A 74 2.63 -12.29 2.45
N ARG A 75 1.82 -13.31 2.16
CA ARG A 75 1.41 -13.64 0.79
C ARG A 75 0.25 -12.72 0.39
N ILE A 76 0.35 -12.13 -0.79
CA ILE A 76 -0.65 -11.19 -1.31
C ILE A 76 -1.52 -11.91 -2.34
N ALA A 77 -2.83 -11.93 -2.13
CA ALA A 77 -3.79 -12.25 -3.18
C ALA A 77 -4.25 -10.95 -3.84
N LEU A 78 -4.27 -10.90 -5.17
CA LEU A 78 -4.73 -9.77 -5.97
C LEU A 78 -5.87 -10.18 -6.89
N ASP A 79 -6.88 -9.33 -6.97
CA ASP A 79 -7.92 -9.48 -7.97
C ASP A 79 -7.38 -9.09 -9.36
N ARG A 80 -7.59 -9.93 -10.37
CA ARG A 80 -7.08 -9.72 -11.74
C ARG A 80 -7.49 -8.37 -12.31
N ARG A 81 -8.64 -7.80 -11.91
CA ARG A 81 -9.11 -6.51 -12.42
C ARG A 81 -8.17 -5.36 -12.05
N VAL A 82 -7.46 -5.47 -10.93
CA VAL A 82 -6.47 -4.48 -10.47
C VAL A 82 -5.32 -4.34 -11.48
N LEU A 83 -4.97 -5.42 -12.20
CA LEU A 83 -3.90 -5.38 -13.21
C LEU A 83 -4.23 -4.46 -14.39
N LYS A 84 -5.50 -4.10 -14.63
CA LYS A 84 -5.90 -3.24 -15.75
C LYS A 84 -5.50 -1.77 -15.54
N ASP A 85 -5.24 -1.35 -14.31
CA ASP A 85 -4.88 0.02 -13.96
C ASP A 85 -3.53 0.00 -13.19
N PRO A 86 -2.44 0.47 -13.82
CA PRO A 86 -1.12 0.48 -13.18
C PRO A 86 -1.04 1.26 -11.87
N LYS A 87 -1.82 2.35 -11.73
CA LYS A 87 -1.86 3.16 -10.52
C LYS A 87 -2.54 2.38 -9.41
N LYS A 88 -3.70 1.80 -9.71
CA LYS A 88 -4.46 0.95 -8.79
C LYS A 88 -3.64 -0.25 -8.34
N LEU A 89 -2.96 -0.93 -9.28
CA LEU A 89 -2.06 -2.03 -8.97
C LEU A 89 -0.95 -1.65 -7.99
N PHE A 90 -0.28 -0.53 -8.22
CA PHE A 90 0.73 -0.04 -7.29
C PHE A 90 0.14 0.28 -5.91
N GLU A 91 -0.99 1.00 -5.88
CA GLU A 91 -1.67 1.40 -4.64
C GLU A 91 -2.10 0.16 -3.83
N THR A 92 -2.77 -0.81 -4.45
CA THR A 92 -3.16 -2.09 -3.83
C THR A 92 -1.93 -2.85 -3.33
N LEU A 93 -0.90 -3.03 -4.14
CA LEU A 93 0.33 -3.72 -3.70
C LEU A 93 1.00 -3.05 -2.51
N ALA A 94 1.09 -1.73 -2.51
CA ALA A 94 1.70 -0.99 -1.41
C ALA A 94 0.88 -1.07 -0.13
N HIS A 95 -0.45 -1.05 -0.23
CA HIS A 95 -1.37 -1.24 0.88
C HIS A 95 -1.21 -2.64 1.50
N GLU A 96 -1.28 -3.68 0.66
CA GLU A 96 -1.13 -5.08 1.09
C GLU A 96 0.26 -5.35 1.71
N ALA A 97 1.32 -4.86 1.08
CA ALA A 97 2.67 -4.89 1.66
C ALA A 97 2.75 -4.12 3.00
N GLY A 98 1.93 -3.10 3.18
CA GLY A 98 1.79 -2.34 4.43
C GLY A 98 1.25 -3.18 5.58
N HIS A 99 0.34 -4.12 5.34
CA HIS A 99 -0.08 -5.08 6.36
C HIS A 99 1.08 -6.01 6.77
N GLY A 100 1.90 -6.45 5.81
CA GLY A 100 3.10 -7.23 6.09
C GLY A 100 4.13 -6.45 6.92
N LEU A 101 4.37 -5.18 6.55
CA LEU A 101 5.23 -4.27 7.32
C LEU A 101 4.71 -4.05 8.73
N GLN A 102 3.40 -3.84 8.89
CA GLN A 102 2.75 -3.68 10.18
C GLN A 102 2.98 -4.89 11.07
N ALA A 103 2.80 -6.11 10.55
CA ALA A 103 3.01 -7.33 11.32
C ALA A 103 4.46 -7.51 11.80
N ASP A 104 5.46 -7.11 10.99
CA ASP A 104 6.88 -7.24 11.31
C ASP A 104 7.41 -6.11 12.22
N LYS A 105 7.05 -4.85 11.93
CA LYS A 105 7.67 -3.66 12.55
C LYS A 105 6.79 -2.91 13.52
N ALA A 106 5.47 -3.06 13.42
CA ALA A 106 4.51 -2.35 14.26
C ALA A 106 3.34 -3.29 14.66
N PRO A 107 3.63 -4.44 15.31
CA PRO A 107 2.60 -5.44 15.61
C PRO A 107 1.52 -4.89 16.56
N LYS A 108 1.86 -3.85 17.34
CA LYS A 108 0.93 -3.07 18.16
C LYS A 108 0.96 -1.62 17.68
N LEU A 109 -0.19 -1.14 17.19
CA LEU A 109 -0.35 0.25 16.75
C LEU A 109 -0.72 1.15 17.93
N GLY A 110 -0.15 2.35 17.96
CA GLY A 110 -0.46 3.37 18.95
C GLY A 110 -1.89 3.95 18.83
N PRO A 111 -2.34 4.72 19.84
CA PRO A 111 -3.70 5.25 19.94
C PRO A 111 -4.07 6.29 18.87
N GLU A 112 -3.11 6.75 18.07
CA GLU A 112 -3.29 7.65 16.93
C GLU A 112 -3.80 6.95 15.66
N TRP A 113 -3.60 5.63 15.56
CA TRP A 113 -4.09 4.82 14.45
C TRP A 113 -5.56 4.50 14.66
N GLY A 114 -6.35 4.53 13.59
CA GLY A 114 -7.81 4.46 13.68
C GLY A 114 -8.45 5.82 13.94
N LYS A 115 -7.70 6.93 13.94
CA LYS A 115 -8.22 8.29 14.19
C LYS A 115 -7.70 9.26 13.15
N LYS A 116 -8.58 10.13 12.65
CA LYS A 116 -8.24 11.08 11.57
C LYS A 116 -7.48 10.35 10.44
N SER A 117 -8.00 9.18 10.09
CA SER A 117 -7.43 8.28 9.09
C SER A 117 -7.43 8.94 7.71
N VAL A 118 -6.59 8.38 6.85
CA VAL A 118 -6.52 8.76 5.44
C VAL A 118 -7.74 8.33 4.64
N SER A 119 -8.53 7.35 5.11
CA SER A 119 -9.80 6.94 4.52
C SER A 119 -10.94 6.88 5.56
N GLY A 120 -12.18 6.71 5.07
CA GLY A 120 -13.34 6.46 5.92
C GLY A 120 -13.24 5.12 6.68
N TYR A 121 -12.80 4.05 6.02
CA TYR A 121 -12.67 2.71 6.62
C TYR A 121 -11.56 2.65 7.67
N GLY A 122 -10.43 3.31 7.43
CA GLY A 122 -9.36 3.38 8.41
C GLY A 122 -9.73 4.15 9.68
N ASN A 123 -10.80 4.97 9.72
CA ASN A 123 -11.22 5.65 10.96
C ASN A 123 -11.81 4.71 12.03
N THR A 124 -12.06 3.45 11.69
CA THR A 124 -12.53 2.45 12.67
C THR A 124 -11.64 1.21 12.67
N ASN A 125 -10.64 1.16 11.79
CA ASN A 125 -9.71 0.04 11.68
C ASN A 125 -8.25 0.56 11.66
N PRO A 126 -7.55 0.58 12.81
CA PRO A 126 -6.17 1.04 12.89
C PRO A 126 -5.21 0.35 11.91
N ARG A 127 -5.42 -0.93 11.61
CA ARG A 127 -4.55 -1.71 10.71
C ARG A 127 -4.66 -1.22 9.27
N GLU A 128 -5.86 -0.81 8.87
CA GLU A 128 -6.17 -0.29 7.53
C GLU A 128 -5.64 1.13 7.37
N ASP A 129 -5.84 1.98 8.38
CA ASP A 129 -5.24 3.32 8.44
C ASP A 129 -3.71 3.25 8.32
N TYR A 130 -3.08 2.26 8.95
CA TYR A 130 -1.65 1.99 8.77
C TYR A 130 -1.31 1.59 7.33
N ALA A 131 -1.98 0.57 6.78
CA ALA A 131 -1.70 0.08 5.43
C ALA A 131 -1.94 1.15 4.33
N GLU A 132 -3.02 1.93 4.45
CA GLU A 132 -3.29 3.06 3.56
C GLU A 132 -2.25 4.19 3.72
N THR A 133 -1.78 4.44 4.95
CA THR A 133 -0.68 5.39 5.19
C THR A 133 0.61 4.87 4.55
N VAL A 134 0.90 3.57 4.60
CA VAL A 134 2.03 2.96 3.89
C VAL A 134 1.90 3.17 2.38
N ALA A 135 0.72 2.92 1.79
CA ALA A 135 0.47 3.18 0.38
C ALA A 135 0.71 4.66 0.02
N TYR A 136 0.25 5.59 0.86
CA TYR A 136 0.51 7.02 0.69
C TYR A 136 2.01 7.32 0.73
N VAL A 137 2.75 6.81 1.71
CA VAL A 137 4.20 7.05 1.84
C VAL A 137 4.94 6.42 0.66
N ALA A 138 4.60 5.21 0.24
CA ALA A 138 5.22 4.53 -0.89
C ALA A 138 5.05 5.32 -2.19
N LYS A 139 3.83 5.80 -2.47
CA LYS A 139 3.54 6.64 -3.64
C LYS A 139 4.36 7.94 -3.66
N ASN A 140 4.63 8.50 -2.49
CA ASN A 140 5.36 9.76 -2.33
C ASN A 140 6.84 9.55 -1.94
N TRP A 141 7.35 8.32 -1.96
CA TRP A 141 8.63 7.93 -1.38
C TRP A 141 9.80 8.79 -1.87
N LYS A 142 9.91 8.98 -3.20
CA LYS A 142 10.99 9.78 -3.80
C LYS A 142 10.99 11.22 -3.30
N SER A 143 9.81 11.83 -3.15
CA SER A 143 9.67 13.22 -2.66
C SER A 143 10.02 13.32 -1.17
N LEU A 144 9.51 12.37 -0.37
CA LEU A 144 9.73 12.30 1.07
C LEU A 144 11.21 12.07 1.42
N VAL A 145 11.87 11.16 0.71
CA VAL A 145 13.27 10.79 1.00
C VAL A 145 14.26 11.77 0.39
N LYS A 146 14.08 12.24 -0.86
CA LYS A 146 15.00 13.23 -1.46
C LYS A 146 14.90 14.61 -0.81
N GLY A 147 13.75 14.98 -0.27
CA GLY A 147 13.55 16.29 0.36
C GLY A 147 14.04 16.38 1.81
N GLY A 148 14.46 15.28 2.43
CA GLY A 148 14.75 15.23 3.87
C GLY A 148 13.58 15.75 4.72
N HIS A 149 13.87 16.40 5.85
CA HIS A 149 12.86 17.05 6.69
C HIS A 149 12.05 18.13 5.94
N GLY A 150 12.66 18.83 4.98
CA GLY A 150 11.97 19.82 4.14
C GLY A 150 11.02 19.21 3.09
N GLY A 151 11.19 17.93 2.77
CA GLY A 151 10.27 17.14 1.95
C GLY A 151 9.00 16.82 2.71
N LEU A 152 9.12 16.30 3.93
CA LEU A 152 8.03 16.03 4.88
C LEU A 152 7.11 17.25 5.08
N LEU A 153 7.69 18.42 5.37
CA LEU A 153 6.95 19.67 5.57
C LEU A 153 6.26 20.18 4.29
N ARG A 154 6.86 20.00 3.11
CA ARG A 154 6.23 20.37 1.83
C ARG A 154 5.12 19.41 1.43
N THR A 155 5.33 18.10 1.58
CA THR A 155 4.28 17.10 1.31
C THR A 155 3.10 17.21 2.27
N ALA A 156 3.31 17.75 3.47
CA ALA A 156 2.23 18.08 4.41
C ALA A 156 1.37 19.28 3.93
N ARG A 157 1.92 20.18 3.10
CA ARG A 157 1.29 21.46 2.70
C ARG A 157 0.72 21.55 1.27
N GLN A 158 1.05 20.61 0.37
CA GLN A 158 0.51 20.60 -1.01
C GLN A 158 -1.02 20.27 -1.04
N PRO A 159 -1.73 20.25 -2.17
CA PRO A 159 -3.05 19.60 -2.28
C PRO A 159 -2.89 18.08 -2.47
N ILE A 160 -3.87 17.23 -2.13
CA ILE A 160 -3.85 15.82 -2.61
C ILE A 160 -4.41 15.81 -4.04
N PRO A 161 -3.63 15.47 -5.08
CA PRO A 161 -4.16 15.48 -6.44
C PRO A 161 -5.31 14.48 -6.59
N GLY A 162 -6.46 14.96 -7.08
CA GLY A 162 -7.57 14.17 -7.62
C GLY A 162 -8.35 13.35 -6.59
N ALA A 163 -9.30 13.96 -5.88
CA ALA A 163 -10.25 13.28 -4.98
C ALA A 163 -11.35 12.48 -5.71
N GLY A 164 -11.34 12.43 -7.04
CA GLY A 164 -12.49 11.97 -7.83
C GLY A 164 -12.43 10.57 -8.45
N ASN A 165 -11.33 9.81 -8.33
CA ASN A 165 -11.21 8.44 -8.87
C ASN A 165 -10.06 7.68 -8.17
N ARG A 166 -10.29 7.17 -6.95
CA ARG A 166 -9.25 6.49 -6.14
C ARG A 166 -9.66 5.05 -5.85
N SER A 167 -8.71 4.11 -5.93
CA SER A 167 -8.97 2.69 -5.65
C SER A 167 -8.89 2.30 -4.18
N LEU A 168 -8.34 3.17 -3.32
CA LEU A 168 -8.20 2.94 -1.87
C LEU A 168 -9.00 3.91 -1.00
N ASP A 169 -9.87 4.76 -1.56
CA ASP A 169 -10.62 5.80 -0.82
C ASP A 169 -9.78 6.68 0.13
N ILE A 170 -8.45 6.71 -0.04
CA ILE A 170 -7.54 7.63 0.63
C ILE A 170 -8.04 9.02 0.23
N ASN A 171 -8.75 9.72 1.10
CA ASN A 171 -9.40 11.00 0.82
C ASN A 171 -8.77 12.14 1.65
N ARG A 172 -7.91 11.79 2.60
CA ARG A 172 -7.21 12.72 3.50
C ARG A 172 -5.72 12.40 3.55
N ARG A 173 -4.94 13.37 4.05
CA ARG A 173 -3.51 13.18 4.28
C ARG A 173 -3.28 12.55 5.64
N PRO A 174 -2.34 11.60 5.75
CA PRO A 174 -1.91 11.14 7.05
C PRO A 174 -1.20 12.28 7.79
N SER A 175 -1.25 12.25 9.12
CA SER A 175 -0.53 13.22 9.95
C SER A 175 0.99 13.07 9.75
N ALA A 176 1.73 14.15 9.99
CA ALA A 176 3.20 14.10 9.95
C ALA A 176 3.77 13.00 10.87
N THR A 177 3.17 12.81 12.04
CA THR A 177 3.52 11.73 12.98
C THR A 177 3.39 10.35 12.35
N LYS A 178 2.24 10.05 11.71
CA LYS A 178 2.01 8.75 11.04
C LYS A 178 2.96 8.53 9.87
N ILE A 179 3.22 9.57 9.07
CA ILE A 179 4.19 9.52 7.96
C ILE A 179 5.59 9.19 8.51
N LEU A 180 6.03 9.87 9.57
CA LEU A 180 7.34 9.63 10.19
C LEU A 180 7.47 8.22 10.76
N GLN A 181 6.42 7.70 11.41
CA GLN A 181 6.42 6.32 11.91
C GLN A 181 6.57 5.30 10.78
N VAL A 182 5.84 5.47 9.68
CA VAL A 182 5.97 4.59 8.51
C VAL A 182 7.34 4.72 7.85
N LEU A 183 7.85 5.94 7.66
CA LEU A 183 9.20 6.15 7.11
C LEU A 183 10.26 5.42 7.95
N ARG A 184 10.22 5.55 9.27
CA ARG A 184 11.13 4.83 10.19
C ARG A 184 10.97 3.31 10.09
N ALA A 185 9.74 2.81 10.04
CA ALA A 185 9.47 1.37 9.85
C ALA A 185 10.03 0.86 8.51
N MET A 186 10.05 1.71 7.48
CA MET A 186 10.66 1.45 6.18
C MET A 186 12.19 1.67 6.14
N GLY A 187 12.82 1.88 7.30
CA GLY A 187 14.27 2.04 7.42
C GLY A 187 14.79 3.41 7.01
N TRP A 188 13.93 4.41 6.80
CA TRP A 188 14.39 5.77 6.62
C TRP A 188 14.95 6.29 7.95
N GLN A 189 16.24 6.63 7.94
CA GLN A 189 16.88 7.40 8.99
C GLN A 189 16.87 8.85 8.54
N SER A 190 16.45 9.76 9.42
CA SER A 190 16.74 11.18 9.18
C SER A 190 18.25 11.29 9.05
N SER A 191 18.75 11.74 7.90
CA SER A 191 20.14 12.13 7.77
C SER A 191 20.38 13.18 8.86
N GLY A 192 21.02 12.74 9.94
CA GLY A 192 21.61 13.65 10.91
C GLY A 192 22.55 14.58 10.17
N GLN A 193 22.65 15.79 10.67
CA GLN A 193 23.70 16.73 10.39
C GLN A 193 25.04 15.98 10.20
N ASN A 194 25.61 16.09 9.01
CA ASN A 194 27.05 16.26 8.86
C ASN A 194 27.23 17.72 8.44
#